data_AF-A0A661MFG1-F1
#
_entry.id   AF-A0A661MFG1-F1
#
_cell.length_a   1.000
_cell.length_b   1.000
_cell.length_c   1.000
_cell.angle_alpha   90.00
_cell.angle_beta   90.00
_cell.angle_gamma   90.00
#
_symmetry.space_group_name_H-M   'P 1'
#
loop_
_entity.id
_entity.type
_entity.pdbx_description
1 polymer ?
#
loop_
_entity_poly.entity_id
_entity_poly.type
_entity_poly.pdbx_seq_one_letter_code
_entity_poly.pdbx_strand_id
1 'polypeptide(L)'
;MFSRNIESPLQLFSLCRDLQQASMKYQGSPLFLAVDQEGGRVARLPPPFTQFEGNEAMGADGNPVERVKAYAEITAREMRLVGLNMNLAPVVDVPVAEPEKHLRGRTFGRDPAKAASLGSKVVEVLQENGVMAVAKHFPGLGRATRDPHKDLPVIDADREE
;
A
#
# COMPACT_ATOMS: atom_id res chain seq x y z
N MET A 1 9.49 -6.02 3.77
CA MET A 1 9.59 -5.88 5.23
C MET A 1 8.23 -6.07 5.86
N PHE A 2 8.19 -6.75 6.99
CA PHE A 2 7.01 -6.87 7.86
C PHE A 2 7.35 -6.29 9.24
N SER A 3 6.35 -6.15 10.12
CA SER A 3 6.55 -5.62 11.48
C SER A 3 7.63 -6.36 12.27
N ARG A 4 7.82 -7.66 12.04
CA ARG A 4 8.92 -8.45 12.65
C ARG A 4 10.34 -8.01 12.25
N ASN A 5 10.48 -7.15 11.25
CA ASN A 5 11.75 -6.62 10.76
C ASN A 5 11.98 -5.15 11.15
N ILE A 6 10.98 -4.50 11.75
CA ILE A 6 10.91 -3.05 11.92
C ILE A 6 10.75 -2.76 13.41
N GLU A 7 11.80 -2.21 14.02
CA GLU A 7 11.80 -1.83 15.44
C GLU A 7 11.78 -0.31 15.62
N SER A 8 12.61 0.41 14.86
CA SER A 8 12.72 1.87 14.91
C SER A 8 13.23 2.44 13.58
N PRO A 9 13.08 3.75 13.31
CA PRO A 9 13.59 4.35 12.07
C PRO A 9 15.11 4.15 11.88
N LEU A 10 15.91 4.31 12.93
CA LEU A 10 17.36 4.13 12.86
C LEU A 10 17.76 2.67 12.62
N GLN A 11 17.06 1.73 13.27
CA GLN A 11 17.27 0.30 13.04
C GLN A 11 16.90 -0.07 11.59
N LEU A 12 15.74 0.39 11.10
CA LEU A 12 15.28 0.08 9.74
C LEU A 12 16.20 0.69 8.67
N PHE A 13 16.67 1.93 8.87
CA PHE A 13 17.67 2.54 8.00
C PHE A 13 18.95 1.69 7.93
N SER A 14 19.47 1.27 9.09
CA SER A 14 20.68 0.44 9.16
C SER A 14 20.48 -0.89 8.45
N LEU A 15 19.34 -1.56 8.68
CA LEU A 15 18.97 -2.80 8.01
C LEU A 15 18.92 -2.64 6.48
N CYS A 16 18.19 -1.64 5.98
CA CYS A 16 18.08 -1.38 4.55
C CYS A 16 19.44 -1.06 3.91
N ARG A 17 20.26 -0.24 4.58
CA ARG A 17 21.62 0.10 4.12
C ARG A 17 22.48 -1.16 4.02
N ASP A 18 22.50 -2.00 5.05
CA ASP A 18 23.34 -3.20 5.10
C ASP A 18 22.93 -4.21 4.03
N LEU A 19 21.62 -4.38 3.79
CA LEU A 19 21.09 -5.19 2.70
C LEU A 19 21.52 -4.67 1.32
N GLN A 20 21.42 -3.35 1.09
CA GLN A 20 21.85 -2.74 -0.17
C GLN A 20 23.35 -2.89 -0.38
N GLN A 21 24.17 -2.66 0.65
CA GLN A 21 25.62 -2.84 0.57
C GLN A 21 26.00 -4.29 0.25
N ALA A 22 25.33 -5.26 0.90
CA ALA A 22 25.55 -6.67 0.61
C ALA A 22 25.17 -7.02 -0.85
N SER A 23 24.02 -6.54 -1.33
CA SER A 23 23.59 -6.78 -2.71
C SER A 23 24.56 -6.17 -3.73
N MET A 24 24.97 -4.92 -3.53
CA MET A 24 25.96 -4.28 -4.41
C MET A 24 27.30 -5.02 -4.40
N LYS A 25 27.75 -5.53 -3.23
CA LYS A 25 29.01 -6.25 -3.12
C LYS A 25 28.99 -7.62 -3.81
N TYR A 26 27.90 -8.38 -3.67
CA TYR A 26 27.87 -9.79 -4.09
C TYR A 26 27.09 -10.04 -5.39
N GLN A 27 26.15 -9.17 -5.76
CA GLN A 27 25.31 -9.30 -6.95
C GLN A 27 25.53 -8.16 -7.96
N GLY A 28 26.06 -7.01 -7.52
CA GLY A 28 26.31 -5.87 -8.40
C GLY A 28 25.06 -5.08 -8.80
N SER A 29 23.90 -5.36 -8.19
CA SER A 29 22.63 -4.68 -8.45
C SER A 29 21.91 -4.27 -7.17
N PRO A 30 21.16 -3.15 -7.16
CA PRO A 30 20.39 -2.73 -6.00
C PRO A 30 19.16 -3.63 -5.78
N LEU A 31 18.72 -3.73 -4.53
CA LEU A 31 17.50 -4.45 -4.14
C LEU A 31 16.26 -3.57 -4.24
N PHE A 32 15.14 -4.22 -4.56
CA PHE A 32 13.81 -3.72 -4.21
C PHE A 32 13.52 -4.05 -2.74
N LEU A 33 13.39 -3.01 -1.93
CA LEU A 33 13.08 -3.10 -0.50
C LEU A 33 11.65 -2.61 -0.30
N ALA A 34 10.73 -3.57 -0.27
CA ALA A 34 9.31 -3.33 -0.23
C ALA A 34 8.72 -3.35 1.19
N VAL A 35 7.60 -2.65 1.40
CA VAL A 35 6.76 -2.75 2.60
C VAL A 35 5.29 -2.62 2.22
N ASP A 36 4.41 -3.10 3.08
CA ASP A 36 2.96 -2.97 2.92
C ASP A 36 2.42 -1.78 3.73
N GLN A 37 2.72 -0.55 3.28
CA GLN A 37 2.39 0.67 4.02
C GLN A 37 1.12 1.31 3.48
N GLU A 38 -0.03 0.65 3.65
CA GLU A 38 -1.34 1.08 3.11
C GLU A 38 -2.08 2.14 3.95
N GLY A 39 -1.50 2.58 5.06
CA GLY A 39 -2.25 3.26 6.12
C GLY A 39 -3.13 2.31 6.92
N GLY A 40 -3.95 2.87 7.81
CA GLY A 40 -4.89 2.14 8.66
C GLY A 40 -4.28 0.91 9.34
N ARG A 41 -5.05 -0.18 9.41
CA ARG A 41 -4.64 -1.41 10.11
C ARG A 41 -3.53 -2.23 9.44
N VAL A 42 -3.15 -1.92 8.20
CA VAL A 42 -2.15 -2.69 7.45
C VAL A 42 -0.77 -2.05 7.49
N ALA A 43 -0.69 -0.74 7.75
CA ALA A 43 0.55 -0.01 7.93
C ALA A 43 1.57 -0.77 8.80
N ARG A 44 2.79 -0.91 8.30
CA ARG A 44 3.88 -1.64 8.97
C ARG A 44 4.88 -0.74 9.65
N LEU A 45 4.93 0.55 9.29
CA LEU A 45 5.78 1.56 9.91
C LEU A 45 5.09 2.10 11.19
N PRO A 46 5.56 1.74 12.40
CA PRO A 46 4.93 2.17 13.65
C PRO A 46 5.34 3.60 14.02
N PRO A 47 4.81 4.22 15.09
CA PRO A 47 5.41 5.43 15.65
C PRO A 47 6.93 5.27 15.85
N PRO A 48 7.75 6.28 15.54
CA PRO A 48 7.39 7.68 15.28
C PRO A 48 7.07 8.02 13.82
N PHE A 49 6.94 7.05 12.91
CA PHE A 49 6.45 7.32 11.56
C PHE A 49 5.03 7.89 11.60
N THR A 50 4.68 8.69 10.61
CA THR A 50 3.36 9.32 10.53
C THR A 50 2.28 8.26 10.35
N GLN A 51 1.25 8.30 11.20
CA GLN A 51 0.15 7.35 11.17
C GLN A 51 -1.02 7.91 10.36
N PHE A 52 -1.45 7.16 9.36
CA PHE A 52 -2.56 7.53 8.49
C PHE A 52 -3.75 6.61 8.70
N GLU A 53 -4.94 7.17 8.51
CA GLU A 53 -6.18 6.42 8.35
C GLU A 53 -6.09 5.48 7.14
N GLY A 54 -6.99 4.50 7.06
CA GLY A 54 -7.10 3.62 5.89
C GLY A 54 -7.77 4.30 4.69
N ASN A 55 -7.67 3.68 3.52
CA ASN A 55 -8.25 4.18 2.27
C ASN A 55 -9.76 4.45 2.37
N GLU A 56 -10.50 3.71 3.19
CA GLU A 56 -11.95 3.91 3.37
C GLU A 56 -12.24 5.31 3.95
N ALA A 57 -11.56 5.66 5.03
CA ALA A 57 -11.68 6.97 5.66
C ALA A 57 -11.13 8.08 4.78
N MET A 58 -9.99 7.87 4.12
CA MET A 58 -9.44 8.85 3.17
C MET A 58 -10.37 9.09 1.98
N GLY A 59 -11.03 8.04 1.49
CA GLY A 59 -12.01 8.15 0.42
C GLY A 59 -13.30 8.84 0.86
N ALA A 60 -13.72 8.68 2.12
CA ALA A 60 -14.91 9.32 2.68
C ALA A 60 -14.69 10.79 3.12
N ASP A 61 -13.45 11.26 3.11
CA ASP A 61 -13.09 12.65 3.43
C ASP A 61 -13.78 13.66 2.50
N GLY A 62 -14.02 14.88 2.99
CA GLY A 62 -14.61 15.96 2.19
C GLY A 62 -13.69 16.48 1.08
N ASN A 63 -12.38 16.25 1.19
CA ASN A 63 -11.39 16.52 0.16
C ASN A 63 -10.45 15.31 -0.03
N PRO A 64 -10.95 14.22 -0.62
CA PRO A 64 -10.25 12.94 -0.63
C PRO A 64 -8.98 12.97 -1.50
N VAL A 65 -8.93 13.82 -2.53
CA VAL A 65 -7.76 13.98 -3.41
C VAL A 65 -6.58 14.58 -2.63
N GLU A 66 -6.80 15.65 -1.88
CA GLU A 66 -5.74 16.24 -1.06
C GLU A 66 -5.33 15.29 0.07
N ARG A 67 -6.28 14.52 0.62
CA ARG A 67 -5.98 13.55 1.68
C ARG A 67 -5.05 12.44 1.21
N VAL A 68 -5.33 11.83 0.05
CA VAL A 68 -4.48 10.75 -0.49
C VAL A 68 -3.14 11.26 -1.00
N LYS A 69 -3.09 12.50 -1.51
CA LYS A 69 -1.85 13.17 -1.89
C LYS A 69 -0.93 13.36 -0.69
N ALA A 70 -1.44 13.94 0.40
CA ALA A 70 -0.66 14.14 1.62
C ALA A 70 -0.15 12.82 2.22
N TYR A 71 -1.00 11.78 2.22
CA TYR A 71 -0.59 10.43 2.60
C TYR A 71 0.58 9.92 1.75
N ALA A 72 0.47 10.00 0.42
CA ALA A 72 1.50 9.48 -0.49
C ALA A 72 2.82 10.28 -0.39
N GLU A 73 2.77 11.61 -0.30
CA GLU A 73 3.96 12.47 -0.17
C GLU A 73 4.75 12.16 1.12
N ILE A 74 4.06 12.14 2.26
CA ILE A 74 4.68 11.88 3.56
C ILE A 74 5.18 10.44 3.64
N THR A 75 4.38 9.48 3.21
CA THR A 75 4.75 8.06 3.21
C THR A 75 6.00 7.82 2.34
N ALA A 76 6.04 8.37 1.13
CA ALA A 76 7.20 8.22 0.25
C ALA A 76 8.45 8.84 0.88
N ARG A 77 8.34 10.05 1.44
CA ARG A 77 9.46 10.71 2.12
C ARG A 77 9.99 9.89 3.29
N GLU A 78 9.12 9.40 4.17
CA GLU A 78 9.51 8.59 5.32
C GLU A 78 10.15 7.26 4.90
N MET A 79 9.57 6.59 3.90
CA MET A 79 10.14 5.35 3.34
C MET A 79 11.54 5.56 2.76
N ARG A 80 11.73 6.63 1.99
CA ARG A 80 13.03 6.99 1.39
C ARG A 80 14.09 7.26 2.47
N LEU A 81 13.71 7.93 3.56
CA LEU A 81 14.63 8.22 4.67
C LEU A 81 15.19 6.95 5.32
N VAL A 82 14.43 5.85 5.30
CA VAL A 82 14.86 4.56 5.87
C VAL A 82 15.28 3.54 4.82
N GLY A 83 15.46 3.96 3.56
CA GLY A 83 15.99 3.13 2.48
C GLY A 83 14.98 2.17 1.82
N LEU A 84 13.69 2.27 2.14
CA LEU A 84 12.64 1.56 1.42
C LEU A 84 12.34 2.27 0.09
N ASN A 85 12.11 1.51 -0.98
CA ASN A 85 11.93 2.05 -2.32
C ASN A 85 10.72 1.48 -3.07
N MET A 86 9.93 0.60 -2.43
CA MET A 86 8.71 0.03 -3.00
C MET A 86 7.62 -0.05 -1.94
N ASN A 87 6.43 0.48 -2.25
CA ASN A 87 5.24 0.32 -1.42
C ASN A 87 4.27 -0.62 -2.12
N LEU A 88 3.81 -1.64 -1.40
CA LEU A 88 2.78 -2.57 -1.89
C LEU A 88 1.40 -1.94 -1.76
N ALA A 89 1.23 -0.73 -2.29
CA ALA A 89 0.04 0.10 -2.20
C ALA A 89 -0.08 0.94 -3.48
N PRO A 90 -1.29 1.42 -3.85
CA PRO A 90 -2.55 1.34 -3.11
C PRO A 90 -3.39 0.09 -3.37
N VAL A 91 -4.30 -0.21 -2.45
CA VAL A 91 -5.45 -1.09 -2.71
C VAL A 91 -6.47 -0.33 -3.55
N VAL A 92 -6.83 -0.88 -4.72
CA VAL A 92 -7.78 -0.32 -5.69
C VAL A 92 -8.98 -1.25 -5.93
N ASP A 93 -9.17 -2.26 -5.08
CA ASP A 93 -10.36 -3.11 -5.13
C ASP A 93 -11.63 -2.30 -4.86
N VAL A 94 -12.72 -2.67 -5.54
CA VAL A 94 -14.01 -1.99 -5.47
C VAL A 94 -15.07 -2.99 -4.98
N PRO A 95 -15.47 -2.95 -3.70
CA PRO A 95 -16.48 -3.86 -3.17
C PRO A 95 -17.84 -3.64 -3.84
N VAL A 96 -18.46 -4.71 -4.35
CA VAL A 96 -19.84 -4.66 -4.88
C VAL A 96 -20.89 -4.75 -3.77
N ALA A 97 -20.50 -5.30 -2.62
CA ALA A 97 -21.33 -5.47 -1.43
C ALA A 97 -20.52 -5.10 -0.17
N GLU A 98 -21.00 -5.48 1.01
CA GLU A 98 -20.20 -5.37 2.24
C GLU A 98 -18.90 -6.17 2.08
N PRO A 99 -17.72 -5.53 2.19
CA PRO A 99 -16.48 -6.23 1.96
C PRO A 99 -16.20 -7.26 3.05
N GLU A 100 -15.57 -8.36 2.64
CA GLU A 100 -14.98 -9.33 3.55
C GLU A 100 -13.95 -8.66 4.47
N LYS A 101 -13.68 -9.28 5.63
CA LYS A 101 -12.81 -8.70 6.68
C LYS A 101 -11.45 -8.27 6.13
N HIS A 102 -10.91 -9.00 5.17
CA HIS A 102 -9.60 -8.73 4.58
C HIS A 102 -9.55 -7.43 3.76
N LEU A 103 -10.67 -6.92 3.21
CA LEU A 103 -10.78 -5.64 2.48
C LEU A 103 -11.34 -4.48 3.31
N ARG A 104 -12.05 -4.74 4.41
CA ARG A 104 -12.58 -3.67 5.29
C ARG A 104 -11.48 -2.67 5.71
N GLY A 105 -11.77 -1.37 5.57
CA GLY A 105 -10.84 -0.27 5.83
C GLY A 105 -9.80 -0.01 4.73
N ARG A 106 -9.68 -0.87 3.71
CA ARG A 106 -8.59 -0.83 2.70
C ARG A 106 -9.03 -0.33 1.32
N THR A 107 -10.32 -0.20 1.06
CA THR A 107 -10.85 0.25 -0.23
C THR A 107 -11.32 1.71 -0.15
N PHE A 108 -11.18 2.49 -1.23
CA PHE A 108 -11.63 3.90 -1.26
C PHE A 108 -13.17 4.10 -1.25
N GLY A 109 -13.91 3.01 -1.43
CA GLY A 109 -15.37 2.98 -1.51
C GLY A 109 -15.85 2.02 -2.59
N ARG A 110 -17.14 2.10 -2.93
CA ARG A 110 -17.80 1.22 -3.91
C ARG A 110 -17.91 1.82 -5.32
N ASP A 111 -17.46 3.06 -5.51
CA ASP A 111 -17.45 3.73 -6.82
C ASP A 111 -16.12 3.45 -7.54
N PRO A 112 -16.14 2.71 -8.68
CA PRO A 112 -14.93 2.42 -9.45
C PRO A 112 -14.21 3.66 -9.98
N ALA A 113 -14.95 4.71 -10.37
CA ALA A 113 -14.35 5.93 -10.91
C ALA A 113 -13.59 6.69 -9.81
N LYS A 114 -14.17 6.74 -8.60
CA LYS A 114 -13.50 7.29 -7.42
C LYS A 114 -12.26 6.47 -7.04
N ALA A 115 -12.37 5.14 -7.00
CA ALA A 115 -11.23 4.27 -6.69
C ALA A 115 -10.09 4.43 -7.71
N ALA A 116 -10.42 4.50 -9.00
CA ALA A 116 -9.46 4.75 -10.07
C ALA A 116 -8.77 6.12 -9.92
N SER A 117 -9.54 7.19 -9.67
CA SER A 117 -9.01 8.55 -9.49
C SER A 117 -8.08 8.65 -8.29
N LEU A 118 -8.52 8.22 -7.11
CA LEU A 118 -7.74 8.29 -5.87
C LEU A 118 -6.54 7.35 -5.90
N GLY A 119 -6.74 6.12 -6.39
CA GLY A 119 -5.67 5.14 -6.56
C GLY A 119 -4.57 5.64 -7.51
N SER A 120 -4.96 6.21 -8.66
CA SER A 120 -4.00 6.78 -9.61
C SER A 120 -3.22 7.93 -9.00
N LYS A 121 -3.87 8.81 -8.22
CA LYS A 121 -3.18 9.91 -7.53
C LYS A 121 -2.17 9.39 -6.51
N VAL A 122 -2.49 8.35 -5.74
CA VAL A 122 -1.50 7.71 -4.83
C VAL A 122 -0.32 7.14 -5.61
N VAL A 123 -0.58 6.42 -6.70
CA VAL A 123 0.46 5.83 -7.57
C VAL A 123 1.39 6.91 -8.13
N GLU A 124 0.82 7.97 -8.71
CA GLU A 124 1.54 9.13 -9.25
C GLU A 124 2.47 9.73 -8.19
N VAL A 125 1.92 10.11 -7.04
CA VAL A 125 2.65 10.83 -6.00
C VAL A 125 3.75 9.97 -5.34
N LEU A 126 3.49 8.68 -5.10
CA LEU A 126 4.52 7.77 -4.60
C LEU A 126 5.71 7.69 -5.57
N GLN A 127 5.43 7.54 -6.87
CA GLN A 127 6.45 7.39 -7.90
C GLN A 127 7.22 8.68 -8.16
N GLU A 128 6.55 9.84 -8.16
CA GLU A 128 7.20 11.16 -8.23
C GLU A 128 8.18 11.38 -7.07
N ASN A 129 7.90 10.79 -5.91
CA ASN A 129 8.76 10.86 -4.73
C ASN A 129 9.75 9.67 -4.62
N GLY A 130 9.96 8.92 -5.70
CA GLY A 130 10.99 7.89 -5.81
C GLY A 130 10.66 6.57 -5.11
N VAL A 131 9.38 6.28 -4.89
CA VAL A 131 8.89 5.00 -4.35
C VAL A 131 8.02 4.30 -5.38
N MET A 132 8.38 3.08 -5.76
CA MET A 132 7.56 2.26 -6.65
C MET A 132 6.23 1.94 -5.98
N ALA A 133 5.12 2.14 -6.70
CA ALA A 133 3.78 1.79 -6.24
C ALA A 133 3.32 0.47 -6.86
N VAL A 134 2.46 -0.27 -6.15
CA VAL A 134 1.89 -1.54 -6.61
C VAL A 134 0.39 -1.52 -6.35
N ALA A 135 -0.38 -1.21 -7.39
CA ALA A 135 -1.83 -1.32 -7.35
C ALA A 135 -2.24 -2.78 -7.21
N LYS A 136 -3.20 -3.06 -6.31
CA LYS A 136 -3.65 -4.43 -6.00
C LYS A 136 -5.15 -4.48 -5.66
N HIS A 137 -5.82 -5.63 -5.82
CA HIS A 137 -5.28 -6.95 -6.14
C HIS A 137 -5.87 -7.45 -7.46
N PHE A 138 -5.11 -7.36 -8.56
CA PHE A 138 -5.62 -7.70 -9.89
C PHE A 138 -6.15 -9.15 -9.96
N PRO A 139 -7.30 -9.41 -10.63
CA PRO A 139 -8.15 -8.46 -11.35
C PRO A 139 -9.12 -7.64 -10.47
N GLY A 140 -9.17 -7.94 -9.18
CA GLY A 140 -9.97 -7.22 -8.18
C GLY A 140 -10.57 -8.22 -7.20
N LEU A 141 -10.47 -7.95 -5.89
CA LEU A 141 -11.08 -8.79 -4.84
C LEU A 141 -12.47 -8.29 -4.41
N GLY A 142 -13.02 -7.27 -5.09
CA GLY A 142 -14.27 -6.63 -4.70
C GLY A 142 -15.51 -7.52 -4.66
N ARG A 143 -15.49 -8.63 -5.42
CA ARG A 143 -16.53 -9.67 -5.46
C ARG A 143 -16.18 -10.93 -4.65
N ALA A 144 -15.00 -10.98 -4.03
CA ALA A 144 -14.56 -12.14 -3.29
C ALA A 144 -15.40 -12.33 -2.00
N THR A 145 -16.01 -13.51 -1.85
CA THR A 145 -16.84 -13.87 -0.69
C THR A 145 -16.08 -14.64 0.40
N ARG A 146 -14.80 -14.92 0.17
CA ARG A 146 -13.93 -15.64 1.11
C ARG A 146 -12.62 -14.90 1.29
N ASP A 147 -12.02 -15.08 2.46
CA ASP A 147 -10.72 -14.51 2.80
C ASP A 147 -9.59 -15.27 2.10
N PRO A 148 -8.81 -14.64 1.19
CA PRO A 148 -7.71 -15.30 0.48
C PRO A 148 -6.58 -15.77 1.40
N HIS A 149 -6.54 -15.32 2.66
CA HIS A 149 -5.59 -15.84 3.65
C HIS A 149 -5.96 -17.23 4.18
N LYS A 150 -7.20 -17.69 3.94
CA LYS A 150 -7.74 -18.93 4.51
C LYS A 150 -8.19 -19.92 3.44
N ASP A 151 -8.80 -19.42 2.38
CA ASP A 151 -9.36 -20.21 1.29
C ASP A 151 -8.94 -19.62 -0.05
N LEU A 152 -9.08 -20.39 -1.13
CA LEU A 152 -8.96 -19.86 -2.50
C LEU A 152 -10.30 -19.23 -2.91
N PRO A 153 -10.43 -17.89 -3.02
CA PRO A 153 -11.68 -17.26 -3.42
C PRO A 153 -11.96 -17.54 -4.89
N VAL A 154 -13.24 -17.76 -5.21
CA VAL A 154 -13.76 -17.82 -6.58
C VAL A 154 -14.59 -16.56 -6.79
N ILE A 155 -14.29 -15.84 -7.87
CA ILE A 155 -15.10 -14.72 -8.34
C ILE A 155 -15.93 -15.26 -9.50
N ASP A 156 -17.24 -15.40 -9.27
CA ASP A 156 -18.20 -15.83 -10.28
C ASP A 156 -18.75 -14.58 -10.97
N ALA A 157 -18.01 -14.11 -11.97
CA ALA A 157 -18.35 -12.98 -12.83
C ALA A 157 -17.75 -13.23 -14.21
N ASP A 158 -18.46 -12.84 -15.26
CA ASP A 158 -17.90 -12.87 -16.62
C ASP A 158 -16.93 -11.69 -16.86
N ARG A 159 -16.47 -11.52 -18.11
CA ARG A 159 -15.50 -10.46 -18.46
C ARG A 159 -16.17 -9.07 -18.58
N GLU A 160 -17.46 -9.03 -18.87
CA GLU A 160 -18.23 -7.79 -19.04
C GLU A 160 -18.67 -7.20 -17.69
N GLU A 161 -18.81 -8.05 -16.67
CA GLU A 161 -19.13 -7.73 -15.26
C GLU A 161 -17.96 -7.20 -14.40
#